data_AF-A0A7J4J644-F1
#
_entry.id   AF-A0A7J4J644-F1
#
_cell.length_a   1.000
_cell.length_b   1.000
_cell.length_c   1.000
_cell.angle_alpha   90.00
_cell.angle_beta   90.00
_cell.angle_gamma   90.00
#
_symmetry.space_group_name_H-M   'P 1'
#
loop_
_entity.id
_entity.type
_entity.pdbx_description
1 polymer ?
#
loop_
_entity_poly.entity_id
_entity_poly.type
_entity_poly.pdbx_seq_one_letter_code
_entity_poly.pdbx_strand_id
1 'polypeptide(L)'
;MANPSFNNLAIYFQTYGVMDFLLPFILVFTIVFAVMQKTKILGDKKNFNVVIALVLALLFVVPHIIGSYPLGYDPVQVMNETLPSISLVAVAAIMLLILMGIFGTKFSTSAVPIIALVAIGFVIYIFGASLNLWTGPYDIFYWWTPDVTELMIVIVVFGLIVWFITKEPNQGSGTETLKKVWGGISKLFER
;
A
#
# COMPACT_ATOMS: atom_id res chain seq x y z
N MET A 1 -0.45 49.37 -5.08
CA MET A 1 0.38 48.57 -4.16
C MET A 1 -0.46 47.37 -3.76
N ALA A 2 -0.14 46.17 -4.24
CA ALA A 2 -0.93 44.98 -3.93
C ALA A 2 -0.83 44.70 -2.43
N ASN A 3 -1.96 44.67 -1.74
CA ASN A 3 -2.02 44.33 -0.32
C ASN A 3 -1.46 42.90 -0.17
N PRO A 4 -0.43 42.64 0.65
CA PRO A 4 0.06 41.28 0.87
C PRO A 4 -1.03 40.47 1.56
N SER A 5 -1.89 39.87 0.74
CA SER A 5 -2.87 38.89 1.18
C SER A 5 -2.15 37.61 1.59
N PHE A 6 -2.73 36.84 2.51
CA PHE A 6 -2.20 35.53 2.91
C PHE A 6 -1.96 34.58 1.71
N ASN A 7 -2.72 34.75 0.62
CA ASN A 7 -2.50 34.00 -0.62
C ASN A 7 -1.12 34.29 -1.24
N ASN A 8 -0.64 35.53 -1.16
CA ASN A 8 0.68 35.90 -1.67
C ASN A 8 1.80 35.26 -0.83
N LEU A 9 1.60 35.12 0.50
CA LEU A 9 2.55 34.43 1.37
C LEU A 9 2.67 32.93 1.01
N ALA A 10 1.54 32.26 0.80
CA ALA A 10 1.52 30.86 0.38
C ALA A 10 2.24 30.66 -0.96
N ILE A 11 2.01 31.56 -1.92
CA ILE A 11 2.68 31.54 -3.23
C ILE A 11 4.20 31.73 -3.06
N TYR A 12 4.66 32.65 -2.21
CA TYR A 12 6.09 32.79 -1.93
C TYR A 12 6.69 31.52 -1.32
N PHE A 13 6.01 30.89 -0.36
CA PHE A 13 6.49 29.67 0.28
C PHE A 13 6.60 28.51 -0.71
N GLN A 14 5.63 28.40 -1.63
CA GLN A 14 5.71 27.42 -2.71
C GLN A 14 6.84 27.76 -3.70
N THR A 15 6.95 29.02 -4.12
CA THR A 15 7.93 29.44 -5.14
C THR A 15 9.38 29.28 -4.66
N TYR A 16 9.63 29.52 -3.37
CA TYR A 16 10.95 29.33 -2.76
C TYR A 16 11.23 27.86 -2.35
N GLY A 17 10.33 26.92 -2.68
CA GLY A 17 10.49 25.50 -2.32
C GLY A 17 10.46 25.23 -0.82
N VAL A 18 9.94 26.17 -0.01
CA VAL A 18 9.85 26.02 1.45
C VAL A 18 8.94 24.87 1.79
N MET A 19 7.80 24.76 1.10
CA MET A 19 6.85 23.66 1.31
C MET A 19 7.44 22.32 0.86
N ASP A 20 8.11 22.31 -0.28
CA ASP A 20 8.73 21.11 -0.84
C ASP A 20 9.82 20.56 0.09
N PHE A 21 10.58 21.43 0.78
CA PHE A 21 11.56 21.03 1.79
C PHE A 21 10.91 20.67 3.15
N LEU A 22 10.05 21.55 3.67
CA LEU A 22 9.58 21.49 5.06
C LEU A 22 8.62 20.31 5.29
N LEU A 23 7.71 20.04 4.35
CA LEU A 23 6.74 18.95 4.48
C LEU A 23 7.40 17.57 4.63
N PRO A 24 8.26 17.11 3.72
CA PRO A 24 8.93 15.82 3.87
C PRO A 24 9.91 15.82 5.04
N PHE A 25 10.51 16.96 5.39
CA PHE A 25 11.40 17.08 6.54
C PHE A 25 10.69 16.77 7.85
N ILE A 26 9.55 17.43 8.08
CA ILE A 26 8.75 17.21 9.29
C ILE A 26 8.27 15.76 9.35
N LEU A 27 7.86 15.19 8.21
CA LEU A 27 7.41 13.81 8.13
C LEU A 27 8.51 12.82 8.51
N VAL A 28 9.67 12.88 7.85
CA VAL A 28 10.80 11.96 8.12
C VAL A 28 11.33 12.16 9.55
N PHE A 29 11.51 13.42 9.98
CA PHE A 29 11.94 13.74 11.34
C PHE A 29 11.02 13.10 12.39
N THR A 30 9.71 13.28 12.23
CA THR A 30 8.72 12.79 13.21
C THR A 30 8.71 11.27 13.27
N ILE A 31 8.74 10.59 12.12
CA ILE A 31 8.76 9.12 12.06
C ILE A 31 10.04 8.58 12.70
N VAL A 32 11.20 9.08 12.30
CA VAL A 32 12.50 8.62 12.84
C VAL A 32 12.56 8.89 14.34
N PHE A 33 12.18 10.08 14.79
CA PHE A 33 12.15 10.42 16.21
C PHE A 33 11.22 9.50 17.00
N ALA A 34 10.00 9.25 16.50
CA ALA A 34 9.03 8.37 17.15
C ALA A 34 9.54 6.93 17.24
N VAL A 35 10.14 6.41 16.16
CA VAL A 35 10.75 5.07 16.14
C VAL A 35 11.88 4.97 17.15
N MET A 36 12.78 5.95 17.20
CA MET A 36 13.88 5.97 18.18
C MET A 36 13.37 6.02 19.63
N GLN A 37 12.33 6.79 19.90
CA GLN A 37 11.68 6.83 21.22
C GLN A 37 11.02 5.50 21.59
N LYS A 38 10.33 4.88 20.64
CA LYS A 38 9.59 3.63 20.87
C LYS A 38 10.53 2.44 21.06
N THR A 39 11.62 2.39 20.30
CA THR A 39 12.60 1.29 20.31
C THR A 39 13.65 1.44 21.41
N LYS A 40 13.85 2.65 21.94
CA LYS A 40 14.85 2.97 22.97
C LYS A 40 16.26 2.50 22.60
N ILE A 41 16.64 2.57 21.31
CA ILE A 41 17.95 2.10 20.81
C ILE A 41 19.11 2.77 21.57
N LEU A 42 18.97 4.04 21.96
CA LEU A 42 19.97 4.80 22.71
C LEU A 42 19.59 4.97 24.19
N GLY A 43 18.63 4.18 24.68
CA GLY A 43 17.95 4.38 25.95
C GLY A 43 17.04 5.61 25.95
N ASP A 44 16.71 6.11 27.15
CA ASP A 44 15.78 7.23 27.37
C ASP A 44 16.44 8.62 27.14
N LYS A 45 17.38 8.70 26.20
CA LYS A 45 18.15 9.91 25.88
C LYS A 45 17.45 10.76 24.81
N LYS A 46 16.38 11.47 25.21
CA LYS A 46 15.56 12.29 24.28
C LYS A 46 16.37 13.26 23.42
N ASN A 47 17.36 13.96 23.99
CA ASN A 47 18.16 14.96 23.28
C ASN A 47 18.94 14.32 22.11
N PHE A 48 19.50 13.13 22.30
CA PHE A 48 20.21 12.41 21.25
C PHE A 48 19.25 11.93 20.17
N ASN A 49 18.07 11.42 20.55
CA ASN A 49 17.05 11.00 19.59
C ASN A 49 16.59 12.17 18.70
N VAL A 50 16.44 13.38 19.26
CA VAL A 50 16.10 14.58 18.46
C VAL A 50 17.22 14.92 17.46
N VAL A 51 18.47 14.98 17.92
CA VAL A 51 19.60 15.34 17.05
C VAL A 51 19.78 14.32 15.93
N ILE A 52 19.66 13.03 16.22
CA ILE A 52 19.82 11.98 15.21
C ILE A 52 18.64 11.98 14.24
N ALA A 53 17.41 12.14 14.72
CA ALA A 53 16.25 12.28 13.85
C ALA A 53 16.36 13.51 12.94
N LEU A 54 16.89 14.62 13.44
CA LEU A 54 17.17 15.82 12.66
C LEU A 54 18.20 15.56 11.56
N VAL A 55 19.35 14.97 11.90
CA VAL A 55 20.41 14.64 10.94
C VAL A 55 19.89 13.67 9.88
N LEU A 56 19.19 12.61 10.29
CA LEU A 56 18.60 11.66 9.35
C LEU A 56 17.56 12.34 8.46
N ALA A 57 16.64 13.13 9.00
CA ALA A 57 15.67 13.86 8.18
C ALA A 57 16.33 14.75 7.12
N LEU A 58 17.38 15.48 7.47
CA LEU A 58 18.15 16.27 6.50
C LEU A 58 18.86 15.39 5.45
N LEU A 59 19.41 14.25 5.84
CA LEU A 59 20.03 13.29 4.92
C LEU A 59 19.05 12.70 3.90
N PHE A 60 17.75 12.62 4.24
CA PHE A 60 16.73 12.17 3.29
C PHE A 60 16.16 13.32 2.45
N VAL A 61 15.90 14.48 3.05
CA VAL A 61 15.22 15.58 2.34
C VAL A 61 16.16 16.34 1.42
N VAL A 62 17.42 16.55 1.78
CA VAL A 62 18.33 17.31 0.93
C VAL A 62 18.49 16.64 -0.45
N PRO A 63 18.82 15.33 -0.55
CA PRO A 63 18.91 14.66 -1.84
C PRO A 63 17.60 14.59 -2.62
N HIS A 64 16.44 14.58 -1.92
CA HIS A 64 15.12 14.65 -2.55
C HIS A 64 14.92 15.96 -3.32
N ILE A 65 15.22 17.10 -2.67
CA ILE A 65 15.02 18.43 -3.27
C ILE A 65 15.98 18.69 -4.43
N ILE A 66 17.24 18.26 -4.30
CA ILE A 66 18.24 18.46 -5.36
C ILE A 66 18.23 17.35 -6.42
N GLY A 67 17.36 16.35 -6.27
CA GLY A 67 17.23 15.22 -7.21
C GLY A 67 18.49 14.37 -7.33
N SER A 68 19.33 14.29 -6.29
CA SER A 68 20.67 13.68 -6.37
C SER A 68 20.79 12.36 -5.60
N TYR A 69 19.74 11.54 -5.59
CA TYR A 69 19.81 10.23 -4.94
C TYR A 69 20.75 9.27 -5.70
N PRO A 70 21.77 8.68 -5.04
CA PRO A 70 22.84 7.92 -5.72
C PRO A 70 22.37 6.73 -6.56
N LEU A 71 21.19 6.18 -6.25
CA LEU A 71 20.62 5.01 -6.91
C LEU A 71 19.40 5.35 -7.79
N GLY A 72 19.10 6.64 -7.98
CA GLY A 72 17.86 7.08 -8.65
C GLY A 72 16.57 6.78 -7.87
N TYR A 73 16.66 6.08 -6.73
CA TYR A 73 15.54 5.80 -5.85
C TYR A 73 15.48 6.86 -4.75
N ASP A 74 14.44 7.67 -4.82
CA ASP A 74 14.14 8.69 -3.83
C ASP A 74 13.11 8.15 -2.82
N PRO A 75 13.50 7.87 -1.56
CA PRO A 75 12.61 7.34 -0.53
C PRO A 75 11.43 8.26 -0.19
N VAL A 76 11.61 9.58 -0.32
CA VAL A 76 10.53 10.54 -0.07
C VAL A 76 9.50 10.46 -1.19
N GLN A 77 9.96 10.41 -2.44
CA GLN A 77 9.08 10.19 -3.59
C GLN A 77 8.34 8.86 -3.50
N VAL A 78 9.06 7.77 -3.22
CA VAL A 78 8.47 6.44 -3.04
C VAL A 78 7.39 6.48 -1.96
N MET A 79 7.64 7.12 -0.82
CA MET A 79 6.64 7.25 0.23
C MET A 79 5.40 8.03 -0.26
N ASN A 80 5.59 9.13 -0.99
CA ASN A 80 4.48 9.92 -1.55
C ASN A 80 3.66 9.13 -2.58
N GLU A 81 4.28 8.27 -3.38
CA GLU A 81 3.61 7.40 -4.36
C GLU A 81 2.94 6.18 -3.69
N THR A 82 3.52 5.68 -2.59
CA THR A 82 3.05 4.48 -1.90
C THR A 82 1.92 4.80 -0.91
N LEU A 83 1.92 5.97 -0.27
CA LEU A 83 0.93 6.35 0.75
C LEU A 83 -0.53 6.29 0.24
N PRO A 84 -0.88 6.83 -0.94
CA PRO A 84 -2.23 6.69 -1.51
C PRO A 84 -2.61 5.23 -1.73
N SER A 85 -1.68 4.44 -2.29
CA SER A 85 -1.88 3.02 -2.59
C SER A 85 -2.12 2.19 -1.32
N ILE A 86 -1.30 2.37 -0.27
CA ILE A 86 -1.51 1.72 1.03
C ILE A 86 -2.82 2.17 1.66
N SER A 87 -3.15 3.46 1.56
CA SER A 87 -4.40 3.99 2.13
C SER A 87 -5.62 3.34 1.48
N LEU A 88 -5.61 3.16 0.15
CA LEU A 88 -6.66 2.45 -0.57
C LEU A 88 -6.78 0.99 -0.13
N VAL A 89 -5.64 0.30 0.04
CA VAL A 89 -5.62 -1.09 0.56
C VAL A 89 -6.14 -1.16 1.98
N ALA A 90 -5.74 -0.23 2.85
CA ALA A 90 -6.20 -0.17 4.23
C ALA A 90 -7.71 0.08 4.29
N VAL A 91 -8.23 1.00 3.45
CA VAL A 91 -9.67 1.25 3.33
C VAL A 91 -10.40 0.01 2.85
N ALA A 92 -9.91 -0.68 1.82
CA ALA A 92 -10.48 -1.93 1.34
C ALA A 92 -10.46 -3.04 2.41
N ALA A 93 -9.36 -3.15 3.17
CA ALA A 93 -9.23 -4.10 4.27
C ALA A 93 -10.20 -3.77 5.42
N ILE A 94 -10.37 -2.49 5.76
CA ILE A 94 -11.36 -2.05 6.75
C ILE A 94 -12.78 -2.36 6.27
N MET A 95 -13.11 -2.08 5.00
CA MET A 95 -14.40 -2.44 4.42
C MET A 95 -14.64 -3.94 4.49
N LEU A 96 -13.63 -4.75 4.16
CA LEU A 96 -13.70 -6.20 4.32
C LEU A 96 -13.95 -6.58 5.78
N LEU A 97 -13.18 -6.06 6.74
CA LEU A 97 -13.35 -6.31 8.17
C LEU A 97 -14.75 -5.93 8.66
N ILE A 98 -15.31 -4.82 8.17
CA ILE A 98 -16.68 -4.39 8.48
C ILE A 98 -17.69 -5.39 7.92
N LEU A 99 -17.58 -5.81 6.66
CA LEU A 99 -18.46 -6.83 6.08
C LEU A 99 -18.35 -8.15 6.86
N MET A 100 -17.14 -8.59 7.20
CA MET A 100 -16.91 -9.79 8.01
C MET A 100 -17.55 -9.67 9.41
N GLY A 101 -17.47 -8.49 10.02
CA GLY A 101 -18.11 -8.17 11.30
C GLY A 101 -19.65 -8.17 11.21
N ILE A 102 -20.22 -7.58 10.16
CA ILE A 102 -21.67 -7.49 9.93
C ILE A 102 -22.26 -8.87 9.63
N PHE A 103 -21.62 -9.65 8.76
CA PHE A 103 -22.11 -10.96 8.35
C PHE A 103 -21.80 -12.07 9.36
N GLY A 104 -21.15 -11.75 10.49
CA GLY A 104 -20.89 -12.69 11.57
C GLY A 104 -20.12 -13.93 11.14
N THR A 105 -19.40 -13.85 10.02
CA THR A 105 -18.68 -14.98 9.46
C THR A 105 -17.53 -15.32 10.41
N LYS A 106 -17.72 -16.36 11.22
CA LYS A 106 -16.63 -17.08 11.85
C LYS A 106 -15.85 -17.72 10.72
N PHE A 107 -14.89 -16.99 10.14
CA PHE A 107 -13.91 -17.61 9.26
C PHE A 107 -13.32 -18.78 10.04
N SER A 108 -13.34 -19.96 9.43
CA SER A 108 -12.59 -21.09 9.96
C SER A 108 -11.18 -20.60 10.31
N THR A 109 -10.70 -20.89 11.51
CA THR A 109 -9.36 -20.51 11.99
C THR A 109 -8.25 -20.86 10.97
N SER A 110 -8.52 -21.81 10.06
CA SER A 110 -7.66 -22.21 8.95
C SER A 110 -7.50 -21.17 7.83
N ALA A 111 -8.43 -20.22 7.65
CA ALA A 111 -8.37 -19.22 6.56
C ALA A 111 -7.55 -17.97 6.91
N VAL A 112 -7.43 -17.65 8.20
CA VAL A 112 -6.67 -16.49 8.71
C VAL A 112 -5.21 -16.45 8.23
N PRO A 113 -4.41 -17.53 8.32
CA PRO A 113 -3.02 -17.49 7.87
C PRO A 113 -2.88 -17.28 6.35
N ILE A 114 -3.81 -17.81 5.55
CA ILE A 114 -3.82 -17.62 4.10
C ILE A 114 -4.12 -16.16 3.76
N ILE A 115 -5.12 -15.56 4.40
CA ILE A 115 -5.47 -14.14 4.21
C ILE A 115 -4.29 -13.24 4.61
N ALA A 116 -3.63 -13.52 5.74
CA ALA A 116 -2.46 -12.76 6.17
C ALA A 116 -1.30 -12.88 5.17
N LEU A 117 -1.03 -14.08 4.65
CA LEU A 117 0.02 -14.30 3.66
C LEU A 117 -0.28 -13.60 2.34
N VAL A 118 -1.53 -13.63 1.87
CA VAL A 118 -1.98 -12.90 0.67
C VAL A 118 -1.86 -11.40 0.88
N ALA A 119 -2.25 -10.87 2.05
CA ALA A 119 -2.14 -9.45 2.36
C ALA A 119 -0.67 -9.00 2.39
N ILE A 120 0.22 -9.77 3.02
CA ILE A 120 1.66 -9.49 3.03
C ILE A 120 2.23 -9.54 1.61
N GLY A 121 1.89 -10.56 0.83
CA GLY A 121 2.31 -10.68 -0.57
C GLY A 121 1.84 -9.50 -1.43
N PHE A 122 0.60 -9.05 -1.21
CA PHE A 122 0.03 -7.89 -1.91
C PHE A 122 0.70 -6.58 -1.51
N VAL A 123 1.04 -6.39 -0.22
CA VAL A 123 1.80 -5.23 0.25
C VAL A 123 3.20 -5.23 -0.35
N ILE A 124 3.90 -6.36 -0.34
CA ILE A 124 5.22 -6.50 -0.97
C ILE A 124 5.10 -6.18 -2.47
N TYR A 125 4.07 -6.69 -3.15
CA TYR A 125 3.80 -6.41 -4.56
C TYR A 125 3.64 -4.92 -4.84
N ILE A 126 2.81 -4.21 -4.07
CA ILE A 126 2.62 -2.76 -4.24
C ILE A 126 3.92 -2.00 -3.95
N PHE A 127 4.63 -2.36 -2.88
CA PHE A 127 5.89 -1.69 -2.53
C PHE A 127 6.96 -1.90 -3.59
N GLY A 128 7.16 -3.11 -4.10
CA GLY A 128 8.12 -3.32 -5.17
C GLY A 128 7.70 -2.64 -6.48
N ALA A 129 6.40 -2.48 -6.72
CA ALA A 129 5.90 -1.71 -7.85
C ALA A 129 6.23 -0.22 -7.73
N SER A 130 6.03 0.36 -6.53
CA SER A 130 6.40 1.76 -6.23
C SER A 130 7.91 2.02 -6.31
N LEU A 131 8.72 0.99 -6.08
CA LEU A 131 10.17 1.06 -6.21
C LEU A 131 10.64 0.81 -7.65
N ASN A 132 9.75 0.71 -8.64
CA ASN A 132 10.06 0.31 -10.01
C ASN A 132 10.86 -1.01 -10.11
N LEU A 133 10.78 -1.90 -9.12
CA LEU A 133 11.44 -3.22 -9.14
C LEU A 133 10.74 -4.17 -10.11
N TRP A 134 9.42 -3.99 -10.22
CA TRP A 134 8.58 -4.50 -11.28
C TRP A 134 7.62 -3.37 -11.58
N THR A 135 7.32 -3.15 -12.84
CA THR A 135 6.34 -2.16 -13.22
C THR A 135 4.94 -2.74 -13.03
N GLY A 136 4.73 -4.05 -13.20
CA GLY A 136 3.43 -4.70 -12.95
C GLY A 136 3.29 -5.97 -13.80
N PRO A 137 2.07 -6.44 -14.12
CA PRO A 137 1.89 -7.57 -15.03
C PRO A 137 2.45 -7.28 -16.43
N TYR A 138 2.63 -6.00 -16.78
CA TYR A 138 3.22 -5.53 -18.04
C TYR A 138 4.67 -5.96 -18.23
N ASP A 139 5.43 -6.23 -17.16
CA ASP A 139 6.81 -6.74 -17.29
C ASP A 139 6.83 -8.12 -17.94
N ILE A 140 5.77 -8.91 -17.71
CA ILE A 140 5.65 -10.29 -18.18
C ILE A 140 4.75 -10.35 -19.42
N PHE A 141 3.72 -9.52 -19.48
CA PHE A 141 2.71 -9.51 -20.53
C PHE A 141 2.73 -8.17 -21.25
N TYR A 142 3.43 -8.10 -22.40
CA TYR A 142 3.60 -6.87 -23.19
C TYR A 142 2.27 -6.22 -23.64
N TRP A 143 1.19 -6.99 -23.73
CA TRP A 143 -0.15 -6.51 -24.07
C TRP A 143 -0.92 -5.93 -22.87
N TRP A 144 -0.36 -6.01 -21.67
CA TRP A 144 -1.03 -5.67 -20.42
C TRP A 144 -0.76 -4.22 -20.02
N THR A 145 -1.55 -3.28 -20.56
CA THR A 145 -1.41 -1.84 -20.25
C THR A 145 -2.11 -1.47 -18.92
N PRO A 146 -1.89 -0.25 -18.39
CA PRO A 146 -2.68 0.28 -17.26
C PRO A 146 -4.19 0.20 -17.53
N ASP A 147 -4.62 0.58 -18.73
CA ASP A 147 -6.03 0.49 -19.16
C ASP A 147 -6.58 -0.94 -19.09
N VAL A 148 -5.77 -1.93 -19.48
CA VAL A 148 -6.13 -3.36 -19.38
C VAL A 148 -6.23 -3.78 -17.92
N THR A 149 -5.34 -3.29 -17.04
CA THR A 149 -5.41 -3.57 -15.61
C THR A 149 -6.69 -3.01 -14.98
N GLU A 150 -7.04 -1.76 -15.30
CA GLU A 150 -8.28 -1.12 -14.86
C GLU A 150 -9.50 -1.89 -15.36
N LEU A 151 -9.53 -2.25 -16.65
CA LEU A 151 -10.59 -3.06 -17.26
C LEU A 151 -10.71 -4.42 -16.57
N MET A 152 -9.60 -5.09 -16.28
CA MET A 152 -9.58 -6.38 -15.60
C MET A 152 -10.10 -6.26 -14.15
N ILE A 153 -9.74 -5.20 -13.43
CA ILE A 153 -10.29 -4.93 -12.09
C ILE A 153 -11.80 -4.72 -12.19
N VAL A 154 -12.29 -3.93 -13.14
CA VAL A 154 -13.73 -3.73 -13.36
C VAL A 154 -14.43 -5.06 -13.66
N ILE A 155 -13.87 -5.90 -14.55
CA ILE A 155 -14.43 -7.21 -14.88
C ILE A 155 -14.43 -8.14 -13.66
N VAL A 156 -13.35 -8.16 -12.86
CA VAL A 156 -13.26 -8.98 -11.64
C VAL A 156 -14.26 -8.52 -10.59
N VAL A 157 -14.34 -7.21 -10.32
CA VAL A 157 -15.30 -6.65 -9.36
C VAL A 157 -16.73 -6.91 -9.83
N PHE A 158 -17.02 -6.67 -11.11
CA PHE A 158 -18.33 -6.94 -11.71
C PHE A 158 -18.67 -8.44 -11.63
N GLY A 159 -17.74 -9.31 -11.98
CA GLY A 159 -17.89 -10.76 -11.88
C GLY A 159 -18.12 -11.23 -10.44
N LEU A 160 -17.42 -10.66 -9.47
CA LEU A 160 -17.63 -10.91 -8.04
C LEU A 160 -19.00 -10.41 -7.58
N ILE A 161 -19.45 -9.24 -8.02
CA ILE A 161 -20.79 -8.71 -7.72
C ILE A 161 -21.86 -9.64 -8.30
N VAL A 162 -21.76 -9.98 -9.58
CA VAL A 162 -22.71 -10.89 -10.25
C VAL A 162 -22.70 -12.24 -9.56
N TRP A 163 -21.53 -12.81 -9.27
CA TRP A 163 -21.42 -14.07 -8.54
C TRP A 163 -22.04 -13.98 -7.14
N PHE A 164 -21.82 -12.89 -6.42
CA PHE A 164 -22.39 -12.70 -5.09
C PHE A 164 -23.92 -12.52 -5.12
N ILE A 165 -24.45 -11.83 -6.12
CA ILE A 165 -25.89 -11.62 -6.33
C ILE A 165 -26.58 -12.91 -6.80
N THR A 166 -25.95 -13.65 -7.71
CA THR A 166 -26.50 -14.88 -8.30
C THR A 166 -26.30 -16.11 -7.43
N LYS A 167 -25.47 -16.01 -6.38
CA LYS A 167 -25.31 -17.07 -5.39
C LYS A 167 -26.59 -17.19 -4.58
N GLU A 168 -27.45 -18.12 -4.99
CA GLU A 168 -28.54 -18.60 -4.15
C GLU A 168 -27.99 -19.04 -2.78
N PRO A 169 -28.73 -18.84 -1.67
CA PRO A 169 -28.32 -19.26 -0.34
C PRO A 169 -28.36 -20.79 -0.27
N ASN A 170 -27.38 -21.44 -0.87
CA ASN A 170 -27.25 -22.88 -0.88
C ASN A 170 -26.53 -23.28 0.40
N GLN A 171 -27.29 -23.89 1.30
CA GLN A 171 -26.82 -24.53 2.51
C GLN A 171 -26.09 -25.83 2.11
N GLY A 172 -24.89 -25.67 1.54
CA GLY A 172 -24.10 -26.78 1.00
C GLY A 172 -22.61 -26.46 1.08
N SER A 173 -21.92 -27.14 1.99
CA SER A 173 -20.52 -26.93 2.35
C SER A 173 -19.56 -26.90 1.15
N GLY A 174 -18.65 -25.93 1.10
CA GLY A 174 -17.58 -25.81 0.08
C GLY A 174 -16.65 -27.03 -0.02
N THR A 175 -16.78 -28.00 0.88
CA THR A 175 -16.09 -29.29 0.89
C THR A 175 -16.58 -30.23 -0.24
N GLU A 176 -17.84 -30.13 -0.66
CA GLU A 176 -18.38 -30.98 -1.74
C GLU A 176 -17.94 -30.52 -3.13
N THR A 177 -17.83 -29.21 -3.35
CA THR A 177 -17.38 -28.64 -4.63
C THR A 177 -15.90 -28.95 -4.87
N LEU A 178 -15.06 -28.87 -3.83
CA LEU A 178 -13.64 -29.28 -3.89
C LEU A 178 -13.47 -30.78 -4.17
N LYS A 179 -14.30 -31.64 -3.54
CA LYS A 179 -14.28 -33.09 -3.83
C LYS A 179 -14.69 -33.42 -5.25
N LYS A 180 -15.68 -32.71 -5.82
CA LYS A 180 -16.11 -32.89 -7.21
C LYS A 180 -15.02 -32.47 -8.21
N VAL A 181 -14.32 -31.37 -7.94
CA VAL A 181 -13.21 -30.90 -8.79
C VAL A 181 -12.03 -31.87 -8.72
N TRP A 182 -11.62 -32.31 -7.53
CA TRP A 182 -10.53 -33.28 -7.36
C TRP A 182 -10.85 -34.64 -8.00
N GLY A 183 -12.09 -35.12 -7.85
CA GLY A 183 -12.53 -36.37 -8.48
C GLY A 183 -12.67 -36.28 -10.01
N GLY A 184 -12.94 -35.10 -10.56
CA GLY A 184 -12.93 -34.87 -12.01
C GLY A 184 -11.51 -34.86 -12.59
N ILE A 185 -10.56 -34.29 -11.85
CA ILE A 185 -9.15 -34.25 -12.23
C ILE A 185 -8.52 -35.65 -12.15
N SER A 186 -8.77 -36.43 -11.10
CA SER A 186 -8.17 -37.78 -11.00
C SER A 186 -8.60 -38.70 -12.15
N LYS A 187 -9.87 -38.61 -12.58
CA LYS A 187 -10.41 -39.38 -13.71
C LYS A 187 -9.81 -38.99 -15.07
N LEU A 188 -9.25 -37.79 -15.19
CA LEU A 188 -8.55 -37.36 -16.41
C LEU A 188 -7.11 -37.90 -16.47
N PHE A 189 -6.52 -38.25 -15.33
CA PHE A 189 -5.17 -38.82 -15.24
C PHE A 189 -5.14 -40.37 -15.20
N GLU A 190 -6.30 -41.03 -15.14
CA GLU A 190 -6.45 -42.50 -15.18
C GLU A 190 -6.72 -43.06 -16.60
N ARG A 191 -6.52 -42.28 -17.66
CA ARG A 191 -6.53 -42.74 -19.06
C ARG A 191 -5.15 -42.72 -19.67
#